data_AF-A0A0W0VCP6-F1
#
_entry.id   AF-A0A0W0VCP6-F1
#
_cell.length_a   1.000
_cell.length_b   1.000
_cell.length_c   1.000
_cell.angle_alpha   90.00
_cell.angle_beta   90.00
_cell.angle_gamma   90.00
#
_symmetry.space_group_name_H-M   'P 1'
#
loop_
_entity.id
_entity.type
_entity.pdbx_description
1 polymer ?
#
loop_
_entity_poly.entity_id
_entity_poly.type
_entity_poly.pdbx_seq_one_letter_code
_entity_poly.pdbx_strand_id
1 'polypeptide(L)'
;MKTFFIYLIFLLGLHSAGAGQYSESCSKWPSWFQGICRRSHQIWNEGNNELYVTGYAWHNRYTYPKHKLDSYNELAFGGGLGKGFYDEDGDWHGVFAIAFLDSHKNIEPAVGYAFLKVAHLGQNTRLGAGYTVLVTQRPDIFHGIPFPGLLPWLSFNYGHLSLLGTYIPGAKGAGNVVFILGKWTFDSL
;
A
#
# COMPACT_ATOMS: atom_id res chain seq x y z
N MET A 1 -17.63 -56.55 30.47
CA MET A 1 -17.78 -56.37 29.01
C MET A 1 -18.01 -54.88 28.79
N LYS A 2 -17.19 -54.05 28.15
CA LYS A 2 -15.97 -54.19 27.34
C LYS A 2 -15.10 -52.95 27.61
N THR A 3 -13.80 -53.18 27.54
CA THR A 3 -12.65 -52.28 27.54
C THR A 3 -12.65 -51.27 26.38
N PHE A 4 -11.64 -50.39 26.42
CA PHE A 4 -10.98 -49.61 25.36
C PHE A 4 -11.26 -48.11 25.41
N PHE A 5 -10.28 -47.21 25.33
CA PHE A 5 -8.83 -47.22 25.55
C PHE A 5 -8.46 -45.73 25.51
N ILE A 6 -7.53 -45.33 26.36
CA ILE A 6 -6.92 -43.99 26.37
C ILE A 6 -6.23 -43.75 25.01
N TYR A 7 -6.62 -42.69 24.30
CA TYR A 7 -5.80 -42.06 23.25
C TYR A 7 -5.50 -40.64 23.74
N LEU A 8 -4.41 -40.49 24.50
CA LEU A 8 -3.09 -40.09 24.02
C LEU A 8 -3.11 -38.71 23.36
N ILE A 9 -2.91 -37.72 24.23
CA ILE A 9 -2.26 -36.44 23.94
C ILE A 9 -1.06 -36.68 23.03
N PHE A 10 -1.19 -36.37 21.75
CA PHE A 10 -0.05 -36.17 20.86
C PHE A 10 -0.44 -35.25 19.70
N LEU A 11 -0.29 -33.95 19.93
CA LEU A 11 0.16 -32.97 18.95
C LEU A 11 0.64 -31.72 19.72
N LEU A 12 1.65 -31.98 20.56
CA LEU A 12 2.64 -30.98 20.92
C LEU A 12 3.41 -30.61 19.65
N GLY A 13 3.50 -29.32 19.38
CA GLY A 13 4.48 -28.75 18.47
C GLY A 13 4.01 -28.57 17.04
N LEU A 14 3.02 -27.71 16.80
CA LEU A 14 3.09 -26.86 15.62
C LEU A 14 4.33 -25.99 15.80
N HIS A 15 5.40 -26.46 15.16
CA HIS A 15 6.70 -25.82 15.17
C HIS A 15 6.52 -24.38 14.72
N SER A 16 7.14 -23.46 15.48
CA SER A 16 7.50 -22.12 15.03
C SER A 16 8.52 -22.21 13.89
N ALA A 17 8.14 -22.83 12.77
CA ALA A 17 9.00 -23.07 11.61
C ALA A 17 8.99 -21.90 10.60
N GLY A 18 8.25 -20.82 10.89
CA GLY A 18 8.18 -19.65 10.01
C GLY A 18 9.50 -18.90 9.94
N ALA A 19 10.02 -18.40 11.06
CA ALA A 19 11.13 -17.43 11.02
C ALA A 19 12.44 -17.99 10.41
N GLY A 20 12.73 -19.29 10.60
CA GLY A 20 14.00 -19.90 10.19
C GLY A 20 14.14 -20.16 8.69
N GLN A 21 13.06 -20.61 8.03
CA GLN A 21 13.11 -20.99 6.60
C GLN A 21 13.25 -19.79 5.66
N TYR A 22 12.71 -18.63 6.04
CA TYR A 22 12.73 -17.43 5.20
C TYR A 22 14.06 -16.68 5.25
N SER A 23 14.71 -16.66 6.42
CA SER A 23 16.08 -16.18 6.55
C SER A 23 17.03 -16.93 5.60
N GLU A 24 16.84 -18.24 5.45
CA GLU A 24 17.64 -19.09 4.56
C GLU A 24 17.31 -18.89 3.06
N SER A 25 16.06 -18.60 2.70
CA SER A 25 15.70 -18.30 1.32
C SER A 25 16.22 -16.93 0.88
N CYS A 26 16.07 -15.91 1.73
CA CYS A 26 16.55 -14.56 1.45
C CYS A 26 18.08 -14.44 1.53
N SER A 27 18.79 -15.28 2.30
CA SER A 27 20.25 -15.26 2.36
C SER A 27 20.93 -15.65 1.03
N LYS A 28 20.20 -16.34 0.14
CA LYS A 28 20.65 -16.69 -1.21
C LYS A 28 20.57 -15.52 -2.20
N TRP A 29 19.86 -14.44 -1.85
CA TRP A 29 19.79 -13.25 -2.70
C TRP A 29 21.08 -12.42 -2.57
N PRO A 30 21.44 -11.66 -3.62
CA PRO A 30 22.51 -10.67 -3.53
C PRO A 30 22.30 -9.77 -2.31
N SER A 31 23.37 -9.46 -1.58
CA SER A 31 23.32 -8.77 -0.27
C SER A 31 22.46 -7.51 -0.27
N TRP A 32 22.51 -6.73 -1.35
CA TRP A 32 21.76 -5.50 -1.55
C TRP A 32 20.25 -5.70 -1.73
N PHE A 33 19.79 -6.90 -2.07
CA PHE A 33 18.36 -7.24 -2.17
C PHE A 33 17.80 -8.02 -0.98
N GLN A 34 18.65 -8.51 -0.07
CA GLN A 34 18.20 -9.32 1.06
C GLN A 34 17.23 -8.55 1.98
N GLY A 35 17.41 -7.23 2.09
CA GLY A 35 16.47 -6.36 2.81
C GLY A 35 15.08 -6.34 2.17
N ILE A 36 15.02 -6.23 0.84
CA ILE A 36 13.77 -6.25 0.08
C ILE A 36 13.07 -7.61 0.23
N CYS A 37 13.81 -8.71 0.05
CA CYS A 37 13.26 -10.06 0.22
C CYS A 37 12.64 -10.26 1.61
N ARG A 38 13.38 -9.91 2.67
CA ARG A 38 12.89 -10.04 4.05
C ARG A 38 11.67 -9.16 4.30
N ARG A 39 11.69 -7.91 3.84
CA ARG A 39 10.58 -6.99 4.07
C ARG A 39 9.31 -7.39 3.31
N SER A 40 9.43 -7.83 2.06
CA SER A 40 8.30 -8.39 1.30
C SER A 40 7.71 -9.60 1.99
N HIS A 41 8.56 -10.46 2.56
CA HIS A 41 8.13 -11.62 3.31
C HIS A 41 7.36 -11.25 4.59
N GLN A 42 7.89 -10.31 5.39
CA GLN A 42 7.23 -9.78 6.58
C GLN A 42 5.85 -9.18 6.24
N ILE A 43 5.77 -8.33 5.22
CA ILE A 43 4.49 -7.73 4.80
C ILE A 43 3.47 -8.82 4.42
N TRP A 44 3.92 -9.89 3.75
CA TRP A 44 3.02 -10.94 3.28
C TRP A 44 2.51 -11.84 4.42
N ASN A 45 3.34 -12.14 5.42
CA ASN A 45 3.02 -13.15 6.44
C ASN A 45 2.62 -12.55 7.78
N GLU A 46 3.12 -11.36 8.11
CA GLU A 46 2.88 -10.66 9.38
C GLU A 46 2.03 -9.40 9.18
N GLY A 47 1.89 -8.92 7.95
CA GLY A 47 1.10 -7.73 7.64
C GLY A 47 -0.42 -7.97 7.71
N ASN A 48 -1.14 -6.94 8.11
CA ASN A 48 -2.61 -6.90 8.09
C ASN A 48 -3.13 -6.69 6.67
N ASN A 49 -4.36 -7.11 6.42
CA ASN A 49 -5.04 -6.86 5.16
C ASN A 49 -5.59 -5.44 5.12
N GLU A 50 -5.59 -4.84 3.94
CA GLU A 50 -6.00 -3.45 3.75
C GLU A 50 -6.91 -3.31 2.53
N LEU A 51 -8.04 -2.63 2.73
CA LEU A 51 -8.93 -2.19 1.66
C LEU A 51 -8.68 -0.71 1.38
N TYR A 52 -8.44 -0.39 0.11
CA TYR A 52 -8.21 0.96 -0.37
C TYR A 52 -9.45 1.45 -1.13
N VAL A 53 -9.89 2.66 -0.85
CA VAL A 53 -10.99 3.33 -1.55
C VAL A 53 -10.50 4.67 -2.06
N THR A 54 -10.54 4.88 -3.37
CA THR A 54 -10.10 6.14 -3.98
C THR A 54 -11.31 7.01 -4.30
N GLY A 55 -11.14 8.33 -4.29
CA GLY A 55 -12.30 9.20 -4.54
C GLY A 55 -12.02 10.62 -5.00
N TYR A 56 -10.83 11.17 -4.76
CA TYR A 56 -10.59 12.58 -5.10
C TYR A 56 -9.19 12.87 -5.62
N ALA A 57 -9.12 13.54 -6.77
CA ALA A 57 -7.90 14.03 -7.39
C ALA A 57 -8.04 15.54 -7.67
N TRP A 58 -7.37 16.37 -6.89
CA TRP A 58 -7.39 17.82 -7.04
C TRP A 58 -6.24 18.30 -7.92
N HIS A 59 -6.56 18.97 -9.03
CA HIS A 59 -5.57 19.60 -9.89
C HIS A 59 -5.21 21.00 -9.38
N ASN A 60 -3.92 21.32 -9.33
CA ASN A 60 -3.50 22.64 -8.85
C ASN A 60 -4.06 23.78 -9.71
N ARG A 61 -4.87 24.64 -9.08
CA ARG A 61 -5.57 25.75 -9.74
C ARG A 61 -4.63 26.83 -10.29
N TYR A 62 -3.38 26.87 -9.83
CA TYR A 62 -2.36 27.81 -10.31
C TYR A 62 -1.61 27.29 -11.55
N THR A 63 -1.69 25.99 -11.86
CA THR A 63 -0.95 25.38 -12.98
C THR A 63 -1.83 25.07 -14.19
N TYR A 64 -3.15 25.00 -14.01
CA TYR A 64 -4.11 24.67 -15.06
C TYR A 64 -5.07 25.83 -15.36
N PRO A 65 -5.33 26.14 -16.64
CA PRO A 65 -6.36 27.10 -16.99
C PRO A 65 -7.75 26.51 -16.70
N LYS A 66 -8.71 27.38 -16.33
CA LYS A 66 -10.07 26.96 -15.92
C LYS A 66 -10.76 26.02 -16.91
N HIS A 67 -10.69 26.30 -18.21
CA HIS A 67 -11.32 25.45 -19.24
C HIS A 67 -10.77 24.02 -19.28
N LYS A 68 -9.51 23.79 -18.87
CA LYS A 68 -8.96 22.43 -18.74
C LYS A 68 -9.47 21.75 -17.48
N LEU A 69 -9.50 22.47 -16.35
CA LEU A 69 -10.05 21.97 -15.09
C LEU A 69 -11.50 21.50 -15.24
N ASP A 70 -12.32 22.30 -15.94
CA ASP A 70 -13.73 21.98 -16.18
C ASP A 70 -13.92 20.72 -17.06
N SER A 71 -12.89 20.32 -17.81
CA SER A 71 -12.90 19.09 -18.62
C SER A 71 -12.43 17.84 -17.87
N TYR A 72 -11.73 18.00 -16.75
CA TYR A 72 -11.14 16.88 -16.02
C TYR A 72 -12.10 16.26 -15.02
N ASN A 73 -11.97 14.94 -14.88
CA ASN A 73 -12.56 14.20 -13.78
C ASN A 73 -11.70 14.35 -12.51
N GLU A 74 -12.25 14.95 -11.47
CA GLU A 74 -11.63 14.97 -10.14
C GLU A 74 -12.21 13.90 -9.19
N LEU A 75 -13.27 13.22 -9.62
CA LEU A 75 -13.86 12.09 -8.92
C LEU A 75 -13.14 10.81 -9.33
N ALA A 76 -11.96 10.61 -8.75
CA ALA A 76 -11.09 9.47 -9.03
C ALA A 76 -11.57 8.21 -8.29
N PHE A 77 -12.82 7.82 -8.53
CA PHE A 77 -13.44 6.65 -7.91
C PHE A 77 -12.77 5.37 -8.34
N GLY A 78 -12.70 4.43 -7.39
CA GLY A 78 -12.00 3.17 -7.54
C GLY A 78 -11.63 2.59 -6.19
N GLY A 79 -10.64 1.72 -6.19
CA GLY A 79 -10.17 1.08 -4.98
C GLY A 79 -9.25 -0.09 -5.28
N GLY A 80 -8.97 -0.86 -4.24
CA GLY A 80 -8.12 -2.03 -4.35
C GLY A 80 -7.75 -2.61 -3.01
N LEU A 81 -6.73 -3.46 -3.02
CA LEU A 81 -6.32 -4.25 -1.87
C LEU A 81 -4.83 -4.07 -1.62
N GLY A 82 -4.43 -4.31 -0.38
CA GLY A 82 -3.03 -4.32 -0.01
C GLY A 82 -2.78 -5.07 1.29
N LYS A 83 -1.51 -5.04 1.70
CA LYS A 83 -1.07 -5.47 3.01
C LYS A 83 -0.16 -4.44 3.63
N GLY A 84 -0.32 -4.22 4.93
CA GLY A 84 0.46 -3.26 5.70
C GLY A 84 1.07 -3.87 6.95
N PHE A 85 2.32 -3.53 7.24
CA PHE A 85 3.11 -4.03 8.35
C PHE A 85 3.79 -2.85 9.06
N TYR A 86 3.67 -2.79 10.38
CA TYR A 86 4.48 -1.90 11.20
C TYR A 86 5.71 -2.66 11.65
N ASP A 87 6.88 -2.09 11.44
CA ASP A 87 8.14 -2.74 11.78
C ASP A 87 8.58 -2.46 13.21
N GLU A 88 9.77 -2.95 13.54
CA GLU A 88 10.31 -2.90 14.90
C GLU A 88 10.55 -1.46 15.39
N ASP A 89 10.76 -0.51 14.46
CA ASP A 89 10.90 0.92 14.74
C ASP A 89 9.55 1.65 14.80
N GLY A 90 8.46 0.92 14.54
CA GLY A 90 7.10 1.46 14.47
C GLY A 90 6.83 2.25 13.19
N ASP A 91 7.68 2.14 12.17
CA ASP A 91 7.46 2.71 10.85
C ASP A 91 6.55 1.76 10.03
N TRP A 92 5.77 2.32 9.09
CA TRP A 92 4.80 1.54 8.31
C TRP A 92 5.30 1.22 6.91
N HIS A 93 5.07 -0.01 6.49
CA HIS A 93 5.42 -0.57 5.21
C HIS A 93 4.20 -1.21 4.59
N GLY A 94 3.95 -0.99 3.31
CA GLY A 94 2.83 -1.64 2.66
C GLY A 94 3.03 -1.89 1.18
N VAL A 95 2.35 -2.92 0.70
CA VAL A 95 2.16 -3.18 -0.74
C VAL A 95 0.69 -2.99 -1.06
N PHE A 96 0.39 -2.38 -2.20
CA PHE A 96 -0.97 -2.15 -2.64
C PHE A 96 -1.11 -2.39 -4.14
N ALA A 97 -2.31 -2.76 -4.54
CA ALA A 97 -2.78 -2.78 -5.92
C ALA A 97 -4.14 -2.10 -5.95
N ILE A 98 -4.24 -0.98 -6.66
CA ILE A 98 -5.44 -0.17 -6.81
C ILE A 98 -5.75 0.07 -8.28
N ALA A 99 -7.00 0.34 -8.60
CA ALA A 99 -7.40 0.88 -9.89
C ALA A 99 -8.44 1.98 -9.68
N PHE A 100 -8.32 3.07 -10.43
CA PHE A 100 -9.18 4.24 -10.27
C PHE A 100 -9.42 4.93 -11.61
N LEU A 101 -10.43 5.81 -11.68
CA LEU A 101 -10.68 6.63 -12.85
C LEU A 101 -9.71 7.82 -12.89
N ASP A 102 -8.97 7.96 -13.99
CA ASP A 102 -8.07 9.09 -14.23
C ASP A 102 -8.83 10.37 -14.62
N SER A 103 -8.10 11.44 -14.93
CA SER A 103 -8.67 12.74 -15.32
C SER A 103 -9.46 12.70 -16.64
N HIS A 104 -9.27 11.68 -17.47
CA HIS A 104 -10.01 11.43 -18.71
C HIS A 104 -11.07 10.31 -18.54
N LYS A 105 -11.31 9.85 -17.31
CA LYS A 105 -12.24 8.76 -16.96
C LYS A 105 -11.83 7.40 -17.51
N ASN A 106 -10.55 7.19 -17.79
CA ASN A 106 -10.00 5.87 -18.10
C ASN A 106 -9.64 5.15 -16.80
N ILE A 107 -9.65 3.82 -16.82
CA ILE A 107 -9.12 3.03 -15.71
C ILE A 107 -7.60 3.14 -15.70
N GLU A 108 -7.06 3.59 -14.58
CA GLU A 108 -5.63 3.65 -14.27
C GLU A 108 -5.33 2.65 -13.13
N PRO A 109 -4.68 1.50 -13.43
CA PRO A 109 -4.19 0.60 -12.41
C PRO A 109 -2.83 1.09 -11.86
N ALA A 110 -2.63 0.95 -10.55
CA ALA A 110 -1.37 1.20 -9.89
C ALA A 110 -1.05 0.09 -8.88
N VAL A 111 0.18 -0.43 -8.94
CA VAL A 111 0.72 -1.38 -7.96
C VAL A 111 2.00 -0.81 -7.38
N GLY A 112 2.19 -0.88 -6.07
CA GLY A 112 3.34 -0.24 -5.45
C GLY A 112 3.67 -0.73 -4.06
N TYR A 113 4.85 -0.29 -3.62
CA TYR A 113 5.33 -0.39 -2.25
C TYR A 113 5.44 1.01 -1.66
N ALA A 114 4.96 1.18 -0.44
CA ALA A 114 5.03 2.43 0.29
C ALA A 114 5.72 2.25 1.64
N PHE A 115 6.49 3.27 2.02
CA PHE A 115 7.14 3.41 3.32
C PHE A 115 6.70 4.73 3.96
N LEU A 116 6.41 4.68 5.26
CA LEU A 116 6.08 5.84 6.06
C LEU A 116 6.86 5.82 7.37
N LYS A 117 7.54 6.92 7.67
CA LYS A 117 7.97 7.20 9.03
C LYS A 117 6.75 7.62 9.85
N VAL A 118 6.53 7.01 11.01
CA VAL A 118 5.26 7.18 11.76
C VAL A 118 5.48 7.81 13.14
N ALA A 119 4.74 8.89 13.40
CA ALA A 119 4.57 9.47 14.72
C ALA A 119 3.30 8.89 15.39
N HIS A 120 3.48 8.24 16.55
CA HIS A 120 2.41 7.66 17.36
C HIS A 120 1.95 8.69 18.41
N LEU A 121 0.84 9.37 18.15
CA LEU A 121 0.36 10.51 18.96
C LEU A 121 -0.61 10.10 20.09
N GLY A 122 -0.90 8.81 20.21
CA GLY A 122 -1.80 8.23 21.20
C GLY A 122 -2.07 6.78 20.86
N GLN A 123 -2.99 6.13 21.59
CA GLN A 123 -3.30 4.72 21.37
C GLN A 123 -3.87 4.44 19.96
N ASN A 124 -4.66 5.36 19.42
CA ASN A 124 -5.36 5.16 18.15
C ASN A 124 -4.88 6.09 17.03
N THR A 125 -4.12 7.13 17.35
CA THR A 125 -3.80 8.21 16.39
C THR A 125 -2.36 8.11 15.91
N ARG A 126 -2.17 8.00 14.60
CA ARG A 126 -0.85 7.96 13.98
C ARG A 126 -0.77 8.90 12.77
N LEU A 127 0.34 9.64 12.66
CA LEU A 127 0.67 10.43 11.48
C LEU A 127 1.86 9.80 10.79
N GLY A 128 1.77 9.57 9.48
CA GLY A 128 2.86 9.00 8.70
C GLY A 128 3.25 9.89 7.52
N ALA A 129 4.55 9.98 7.26
CA ALA A 129 5.08 10.64 6.07
C ALA A 129 6.23 9.84 5.48
N GLY A 130 6.27 9.73 4.15
CA GLY A 130 7.31 9.00 3.44
C GLY A 130 7.07 9.01 1.95
N TYR A 131 7.23 7.86 1.31
CA TYR A 131 7.20 7.73 -0.15
C TYR A 131 6.56 6.43 -0.61
N THR A 132 6.16 6.40 -1.86
CA THR A 132 5.74 5.20 -2.58
C THR A 132 6.51 5.07 -3.89
N VAL A 133 6.98 3.86 -4.18
CA VAL A 133 7.45 3.44 -5.50
C VAL A 133 6.37 2.56 -6.11
N LEU A 134 5.93 2.91 -7.30
CA LEU A 134 4.83 2.23 -7.96
C LEU A 134 5.08 2.05 -9.45
N VAL A 135 4.31 1.15 -10.04
CA VAL A 135 4.12 1.05 -11.48
C VAL A 135 2.65 1.36 -11.74
N THR A 136 2.40 2.28 -12.67
CA THR A 136 1.06 2.62 -13.13
C THR A 136 0.99 2.54 -14.65
N GLN A 137 -0.21 2.50 -15.19
CA GLN A 137 -0.45 2.49 -16.63
C GLN A 137 -1.59 3.44 -16.97
N ARG A 138 -1.40 4.25 -18.01
CA ARG A 138 -2.44 5.12 -18.54
C ARG A 138 -2.52 4.99 -20.05
N PRO A 139 -3.72 4.87 -20.65
CA PRO A 139 -3.83 4.70 -22.10
C PRO A 139 -3.37 5.95 -22.89
N ASP A 140 -3.49 7.13 -22.28
CA ASP A 140 -3.10 8.42 -22.86
C ASP A 140 -1.62 8.78 -22.61
N ILE A 141 -0.87 7.96 -21.87
CA ILE A 141 0.57 8.15 -21.61
C ILE A 141 1.35 6.94 -22.10
N PHE A 142 2.51 7.17 -22.74
CA PHE A 142 3.40 6.10 -23.24
C PHE A 142 2.68 5.01 -24.06
N HIS A 143 1.60 5.35 -24.77
CA HIS A 143 0.76 4.41 -25.52
C HIS A 143 0.24 3.22 -24.68
N GLY A 144 -0.02 3.44 -23.38
CA GLY A 144 -0.49 2.37 -22.48
C GLY A 144 0.60 1.43 -21.99
N ILE A 145 1.88 1.74 -22.19
CA ILE A 145 2.98 0.98 -21.59
C ILE A 145 3.09 1.35 -20.09
N PRO A 146 3.12 0.38 -19.16
CA PRO A 146 3.33 0.66 -17.74
C PRO A 146 4.64 1.41 -17.48
N PHE A 147 4.60 2.38 -16.57
CA PHE A 147 5.75 3.21 -16.24
C PHE A 147 5.91 3.35 -14.71
N PRO A 148 7.16 3.51 -14.23
CA PRO A 148 7.41 3.66 -12.81
C PRO A 148 7.06 5.08 -12.32
N GLY A 149 6.71 5.18 -11.05
CA GLY A 149 6.49 6.43 -10.33
C GLY A 149 7.12 6.39 -8.95
N LEU A 150 7.61 7.55 -8.49
CA LEU A 150 8.06 7.79 -7.13
C LEU A 150 7.32 9.02 -6.61
N LEU A 151 6.47 8.83 -5.60
CA LEU A 151 5.60 9.88 -5.08
C LEU A 151 5.75 10.01 -3.55
N PRO A 152 5.59 11.23 -2.98
CA PRO A 152 5.40 11.37 -1.55
C PRO A 152 4.12 10.65 -1.10
N TRP A 153 4.13 10.04 0.08
CA TRP A 153 2.98 9.36 0.66
C TRP A 153 2.76 9.88 2.08
N LEU A 154 1.54 10.30 2.38
CA LEU A 154 1.14 10.83 3.68
C LEU A 154 -0.03 10.02 4.24
N SER A 155 -0.10 9.91 5.56
CA SER A 155 -1.21 9.27 6.24
C SER A 155 -1.61 9.99 7.52
N PHE A 156 -2.92 10.06 7.74
CA PHE A 156 -3.55 10.26 9.04
C PHE A 156 -4.33 9.00 9.38
N ASN A 157 -4.09 8.42 10.55
CA ASN A 157 -4.68 7.15 10.96
C ASN A 157 -5.42 7.33 12.28
N TYR A 158 -6.63 6.76 12.37
CA TYR A 158 -7.41 6.65 13.58
C TYR A 158 -7.97 5.22 13.71
N GLY A 159 -7.38 4.43 14.60
CA GLY A 159 -7.68 3.01 14.75
C GLY A 159 -7.38 2.23 13.47
N HIS A 160 -8.42 1.63 12.89
CA HIS A 160 -8.36 0.84 11.65
C HIS A 160 -8.54 1.66 10.37
N LEU A 161 -8.93 2.93 10.49
CA LEU A 161 -9.17 3.80 9.34
C LEU A 161 -8.00 4.75 9.12
N SER A 162 -7.66 4.98 7.86
CA SER A 162 -6.66 5.96 7.46
C SER A 162 -7.17 6.83 6.32
N LEU A 163 -6.83 8.11 6.37
CA LEU A 163 -6.87 9.02 5.24
C LEU A 163 -5.45 9.14 4.70
N LEU A 164 -5.25 8.79 3.43
CA LEU A 164 -3.95 8.89 2.77
C LEU A 164 -3.98 9.96 1.69
N GLY A 165 -2.81 10.53 1.43
CA GLY A 165 -2.61 11.54 0.41
C GLY A 165 -1.28 11.39 -0.29
N THR A 166 -1.27 11.63 -1.59
CA THR A 166 -0.05 11.74 -2.39
C THR A 166 -0.11 12.95 -3.30
N TYR A 167 1.06 13.49 -3.65
CA TYR A 167 1.18 14.58 -4.60
C TYR A 167 1.96 14.10 -5.82
N ILE A 168 1.34 14.21 -6.99
CA ILE A 168 1.92 13.83 -8.27
C ILE A 168 2.63 15.07 -8.85
N PRO A 169 3.97 15.14 -8.79
CA PRO A 169 4.69 16.28 -9.34
C PRO A 169 4.59 16.29 -10.87
N GLY A 170 4.70 17.48 -11.45
CA GLY A 170 4.76 17.61 -12.90
C GLY A 170 4.87 19.06 -13.36
N ALA A 171 4.75 19.27 -14.68
CA ALA A 171 4.87 20.57 -15.32
C ALA A 171 3.50 21.15 -15.71
N LYS A 172 3.48 22.30 -16.40
CA LYS A 172 2.24 22.87 -16.93
C LYS A 172 1.57 21.87 -17.89
N GLY A 173 0.36 21.44 -17.55
CA GLY A 173 -0.44 20.52 -18.35
C GLY A 173 -0.37 19.05 -17.93
N ALA A 174 0.60 18.64 -17.09
CA ALA A 174 0.72 17.26 -16.60
C ALA A 174 1.23 17.23 -15.15
N GLY A 175 0.58 16.46 -14.27
CA GLY A 175 0.91 16.41 -12.84
C GLY A 175 0.40 17.64 -12.09
N ASN A 176 1.05 18.00 -10.98
CA ASN A 176 0.54 18.98 -10.01
C ASN A 176 -0.84 18.59 -9.45
N VAL A 177 -0.99 17.32 -9.07
CA VAL A 177 -2.26 16.76 -8.57
C VAL A 177 -2.09 16.25 -7.16
N VAL A 178 -3.02 16.58 -6.27
CA VAL A 178 -3.17 15.91 -4.97
C VAL A 178 -4.19 14.80 -5.13
N PHE A 179 -3.81 13.58 -4.77
CA PHE A 179 -4.68 12.42 -4.80
C PHE A 179 -4.96 11.92 -3.38
N ILE A 180 -6.24 11.75 -3.06
CA ILE A 180 -6.73 11.38 -1.73
C ILE A 180 -7.49 10.07 -1.80
N LEU A 181 -7.21 9.21 -0.82
CA LEU A 181 -7.78 7.88 -0.71
C LEU A 181 -7.99 7.51 0.76
N GLY A 182 -9.01 6.68 1.00
CA GLY A 182 -9.26 6.05 2.29
C GLY A 182 -8.64 4.66 2.34
N LYS A 183 -8.23 4.24 3.53
CA LYS A 183 -7.74 2.89 3.81
C LYS A 183 -8.43 2.32 5.04
N TRP A 184 -8.85 1.07 4.98
CA TRP A 184 -9.34 0.30 6.13
C TRP A 184 -8.45 -0.91 6.35
N THR A 185 -7.89 -1.04 7.54
CA THR A 185 -7.00 -2.14 7.95
C THR A 185 -7.76 -3.14 8.80
N PHE A 186 -7.70 -4.42 8.43
CA PHE A 186 -8.38 -5.50 9.13
C PHE A 186 -7.47 -6.72 9.24
N ASP A 187 -7.73 -7.53 10.27
CA ASP A 187 -6.89 -8.67 10.59
C ASP A 187 -6.99 -9.75 9.50
N SER A 188 -5.93 -10.54 9.40
CA SER A 188 -5.93 -11.76 8.60
C SER A 188 -6.88 -12.78 9.23
N LEU A 189 -7.90 -13.23 8.48
CA LEU A 189 -8.81 -14.31 8.90
C LEU A 189 -8.07 -15.61 9.19
#